data_AF-A0A2S9GC92-F1
#
_entry.id   AF-A0A2S9GC92-F1
#
_cell.length_a   1.000
_cell.length_b   1.000
_cell.length_c   1.000
_cell.angle_alpha   90.00
_cell.angle_beta   90.00
_cell.angle_gamma   90.00
#
_symmetry.space_group_name_H-M   'P 1'
#
loop_
_entity.id
_entity.type
_entity.pdbx_description
1 polymer ?
#
loop_
_entity_poly.entity_id
_entity_poly.type
_entity_poly.pdbx_seq_one_letter_code
_entity_poly.pdbx_strand_id
1 'polypeptide(L)' 'GVGETRSCGTGTVAAAVAALAHQGARTGELRVRIPGGEVVVTITEATSYLRGPSVLVAHGELAEEWWAAQHR' A
#
# COMPACT_ATOMS: atom_id res chain seq x y z
N GLY A 1 2.35 -16.06 0.66
CA GLY A 1 2.78 -16.55 -0.66
C GLY A 1 1.76 -16.19 -1.72
N VAL A 2 1.59 -14.90 -2.00
CA VAL A 2 0.66 -14.40 -3.04
C VAL A 2 1.38 -14.10 -4.37
N GLY A 3 2.70 -14.31 -4.42
CA GLY A 3 3.54 -13.89 -5.54
C GLY A 3 3.74 -12.38 -5.59
N GLU A 4 4.17 -11.89 -6.75
CA GLU A 4 4.28 -10.47 -7.03
C GLU A 4 2.89 -9.82 -7.07
N THR A 5 2.78 -8.61 -6.51
CA THR A 5 1.56 -7.81 -6.54
C THR A 5 1.87 -6.44 -7.13
N ARG A 6 0.88 -5.77 -7.72
CA ARG A 6 1.08 -4.41 -8.26
C ARG A 6 1.42 -3.39 -7.18
N SER A 7 1.05 -3.65 -5.92
CA SER A 7 1.33 -2.79 -4.79
C SER A 7 1.35 -3.57 -3.49
N CYS A 8 2.25 -3.20 -2.58
CA CYS A 8 2.31 -3.67 -1.21
C CYS A 8 2.60 -2.47 -0.30
N GLY A 9 1.57 -1.91 0.35
CA GLY A 9 1.70 -0.67 1.12
C GLY A 9 2.77 -0.74 2.21
N THR A 10 2.71 -1.73 3.08
CA THR A 10 3.72 -1.94 4.13
C THR A 10 5.11 -2.22 3.55
N GLY A 11 5.18 -2.94 2.42
CA GLY A 11 6.44 -3.16 1.69
C GLY A 11 7.08 -1.85 1.19
N THR A 12 6.28 -0.90 0.69
CA THR A 12 6.80 0.41 0.29
C THR A 12 7.33 1.24 1.47
N VAL A 13 6.70 1.12 2.65
CA VAL A 13 7.22 1.75 3.88
C VAL A 13 8.57 1.15 4.27
N ALA A 14 8.69 -0.17 4.28
CA ALA A 14 9.94 -0.85 4.58
C ALA A 14 11.06 -0.46 3.59
N ALA A 15 10.74 -0.35 2.30
CA ALA A 15 11.69 0.10 1.28
C ALA A 15 12.15 1.55 1.52
N ALA A 16 11.24 2.45 1.88
CA ALA A 16 11.57 3.83 2.19
C ALA A 16 12.48 3.95 3.44
N VAL A 17 12.20 3.19 4.51
CA VAL A 17 13.07 3.12 5.69
C VAL A 17 14.47 2.66 5.30
N ALA A 18 14.59 1.59 4.50
CA ALA A 18 15.88 1.08 4.05
C ALA A 18 16.65 2.11 3.20
N ALA A 19 15.96 2.82 2.30
CA ALA A 19 16.56 3.86 1.46
C ALA A 19 17.04 5.06 2.28
N LEU A 20 16.26 5.55 3.25
CA LEU A 20 16.68 6.62 4.16
C LEU A 20 17.88 6.19 5.01
N ALA A 21 17.85 4.99 5.57
CA ALA A 21 18.95 4.47 6.37
C ALA A 21 20.25 4.35 5.56
N HIS A 22 20.15 3.92 4.30
CA HIS A 22 21.30 3.90 3.38
C HIS A 22 21.87 5.31 3.10
N GLN A 23 21.03 6.35 3.15
CA GLN A 23 21.43 7.76 3.04
C GLN A 23 21.85 8.38 4.37
N GLY A 24 21.90 7.62 5.47
CA GLY A 24 22.23 8.11 6.80
C GLY A 24 21.12 8.90 7.50
N ALA A 25 19.89 8.85 6.96
CA ALA A 25 18.73 9.52 7.53
C ALA A 25 17.84 8.52 8.31
N ARG A 26 17.35 8.95 9.47
CA ARG A 26 16.41 8.16 10.29
C ARG A 26 14.94 8.53 10.02
N THR A 27 14.72 9.72 9.50
CA THR A 27 13.42 10.30 9.18
C THR A 27 13.51 10.97 7.82
N GLY A 28 12.36 11.21 7.20
CA GLY A 28 12.30 11.85 5.88
C GLY A 28 11.08 11.45 5.10
N GLU A 29 10.96 12.02 3.90
CA GLU A 29 9.89 11.71 2.98
C GLU A 29 10.48 11.23 1.66
N LEU A 30 9.98 10.08 1.19
CA LEU A 30 10.39 9.50 -0.08
C LEU A 30 9.17 9.17 -0.93
N ARG A 31 9.32 9.41 -2.22
CA ARG A 31 8.39 8.97 -3.25
C ARG A 31 8.81 7.59 -3.74
N VAL A 32 7.90 6.62 -3.65
CA VAL A 32 8.16 5.22 -4.02
C VAL A 32 7.32 4.88 -5.25
N ARG A 33 8.01 4.51 -6.33
CA ARG A 33 7.39 4.03 -7.57
C ARG A 33 7.27 2.51 -7.54
N ILE A 34 6.09 2.01 -7.86
CA ILE A 34 5.72 0.59 -7.86
C ILE A 34 4.93 0.28 -9.14
N PRO A 35 4.73 -1.00 -9.53
CA PRO A 35 4.00 -1.32 -10.75
C PRO A 35 2.57 -0.76 -10.80
N GLY A 36 1.93 -0.61 -9.63
CA GLY A 36 0.58 -0.06 -9.48
C GLY A 36 0.49 1.45 -9.43
N GLY A 37 1.61 2.19 -9.51
CA GLY A 37 1.63 3.65 -9.49
C GLY A 37 2.72 4.22 -8.57
N GLU A 38 2.38 5.29 -7.86
CA GLU A 38 3.33 6.01 -7.00
C GLU A 38 2.67 6.38 -5.68
N VAL A 39 3.43 6.25 -4.59
CA VAL A 39 3.03 6.66 -3.25
C VAL A 39 4.11 7.54 -2.62
N VAL A 40 3.71 8.34 -1.63
CA VAL A 40 4.62 9.10 -0.78
C VAL A 40 4.64 8.44 0.59
N VAL A 41 5.84 8.11 1.06
CA VAL A 41 6.07 7.56 2.39
C VAL A 41 6.83 8.58 3.23
N THR A 42 6.30 8.90 4.40
CA THR A 42 6.95 9.77 5.38
C THR A 42 7.32 8.93 6.60
N ILE A 43 8.60 8.92 6.97
CA ILE A 43 9.13 8.29 8.18
C ILE A 43 9.43 9.39 9.20
N THR A 44 8.85 9.27 10.38
CA THR A 44 9.09 10.15 11.52
C THR A 44 9.82 9.39 12.62
N GLU A 45 10.18 10.06 13.72
CA GLU A 45 10.83 9.39 14.85
C GLU A 45 9.91 8.37 15.54
N ALA A 46 8.59 8.62 15.52
CA ALA A 46 7.62 7.83 16.28
C ALA A 46 6.82 6.84 15.41
N THR A 47 6.62 7.15 14.12
CA THR A 47 5.75 6.37 13.23
C THR A 47 6.05 6.63 11.75
N SER A 48 5.29 5.98 10.87
CA SER A 48 5.31 6.19 9.43
C SER A 48 3.93 6.52 8.88
N TYR A 49 3.88 7.26 7.79
CA TYR A 49 2.68 7.55 7.01
C TYR A 49 2.88 7.11 5.57
N LEU A 50 1.83 6.58 4.95
CA LEU A 50 1.78 6.28 3.53
C LEU A 50 0.60 7.04 2.92
N ARG A 51 0.90 7.84 1.91
CA ARG A 51 -0.09 8.60 1.14
C ARG A 51 -0.09 8.14 -0.30
N GLY A 52 -1.24 7.72 -0.80
CA GLY A 52 -1.43 7.29 -2.18
C GLY A 52 -2.83 7.63 -2.68
N PRO A 53 -3.05 7.55 -4.00
CA PRO A 53 -4.37 7.74 -4.60
C PRO A 53 -5.31 6.58 -4.22
N SER A 54 -6.61 6.87 -4.22
CA SER A 54 -7.68 5.88 -4.09
C SER A 54 -8.79 6.20 -5.08
N VAL A 55 -9.41 5.17 -5.64
CA VAL A 55 -10.49 5.29 -6.63
C VAL A 55 -11.60 4.31 -6.29
N LEU A 56 -12.82 4.83 -6.12
CA LEU A 56 -14.04 4.02 -6.04
C LEU A 56 -14.49 3.68 -7.46
N VAL A 57 -14.36 2.42 -7.87
CA VAL A 57 -14.63 1.99 -9.26
C VAL A 57 -16.09 1.60 -9.50
N ALA A 58 -16.79 1.14 -8.47
CA ALA A 58 -18.18 0.69 -8.56
C ALA A 58 -18.87 0.78 -7.19
N HIS A 59 -20.19 0.88 -7.22
CA HIS A 59 -21.09 0.75 -6.08
C HIS A 59 -22.29 -0.10 -6.51
N GLY A 60 -22.79 -0.95 -5.62
CA GLY A 60 -23.93 -1.82 -5.91
C GLY A 60 -24.20 -2.81 -4.79
N GLU A 61 -25.14 -3.71 -5.03
CA GLU A 61 -25.55 -4.77 -4.10
C GLU A 61 -25.23 -6.14 -4.71
N LEU A 62 -24.88 -7.12 -3.87
CA LEU A 62 -24.78 -8.52 -4.28
C LEU A 62 -26.12 -9.20 -4.07
N ALA A 63 -26.58 -9.99 -5.05
CA ALA A 63 -27.81 -10.77 -4.91
C ALA A 63 -27.64 -11.84 -3.81
N GLU A 64 -28.57 -11.85 -2.85
CA GLU A 64 -28.49 -12.72 -1.66
C GLU A 64 -28.44 -14.21 -2.03
N GLU A 65 -29.26 -14.62 -3.00
CA GLU A 65 -29.31 -15.99 -3.50
C GLU A 65 -27.97 -16.47 -4.09
N TRP A 66 -27.24 -15.57 -4.77
CA TRP A 66 -25.92 -15.87 -5.31
C TRP A 66 -24.88 -16.00 -4.19
N TRP A 67 -24.93 -15.12 -3.18
CA TRP A 67 -24.02 -15.15 -2.03
C TRP A 67 -24.19 -16.42 -1.19
N ALA A 68 -25.45 -16.80 -0.89
CA ALA A 68 -25.77 -17.99 -0.12
C ALA A 68 -25.31 -19.30 -0.79
N ALA A 69 -25.19 -19.32 -2.12
CA ALA A 69 -24.71 -20.49 -2.85
C ALA A 69 -23.19 -20.74 -2.71
N GLN A 70 -22.38 -19.75 -2.31
CA GLN A 70 -20.92 -19.88 -2.22
C GLN A 70 -20.41 -20.49 -0.90
N HIS A 71 -21.29 -20.63 0.10
CA HIS A 71 -20.95 -21.14 1.45
C HIS A 71 -21.31 -22.62 1.64
N ARG A 72 -21.55 -23.36 0.55
CA ARG A 72 -21.76 -24.82 0.56
C ARG A 72 -20.52 -25.52 0.05
#